data_AF-A0A9D6T436-F1
#
_entry.id   AF-A0A9D6T436-F1
#
_cell.length_a   1.000
_cell.length_b   1.000
_cell.length_c   1.000
_cell.angle_alpha   90.00
_cell.angle_beta   90.00
_cell.angle_gamma   90.00
#
_symmetry.space_group_name_H-M   'P 1'
#
loop_
_entity.id
_entity.type
_entity.pdbx_description
1 polymer ?
#
loop_
_entity_poly.entity_id
_entity_poly.type
_entity_poly.pdbx_seq_one_letter_code
_entity_poly.pdbx_strand_id
1 'polypeptide(L)'
;MVVLVLLATTFMVAAAIAGLAMSVARQGGRAVARASAFHLAEVGAQQQRWRLAHDPNDAGERQVRYRDATGRAAGTVTIRTDVADPCTGRIRITASAAADQHPTRARTVEVTYGRPSLAQYAYLTNTTLYFGGSGTVDGRIHANSGIRMDANQSALATSAVATYTCGSGHGCSASGEERPGIWGSGGGNAQGLWRFPSTPVPFTAITADLRELRNIAATTGGVVLPPSGAYGYYLKFKSNGSVDIHRVTHLGRPVWSWDGIRWVYESHDLSGVPTIQRTHDLPQEACGIGNLIVVEDNVWVDGIVKGRATVVARLPPEQTTRLARMYLNGSLTLQDPQRDAIGLIAQEDIRFPLVLPDVVSIAGVLIAQQGRIFRPYYPDTYRPWHVRPELHLNGSLITNGIAVTAWIDRSGTVLSGFQRGTNTFDARYAL
;
A
#
# COMPACT_ATOMS: atom_id res chain seq x y z
N MET A 1 34.74 54.37 54.00
CA MET A 1 35.10 53.42 52.92
C MET A 1 34.18 52.21 52.87
N VAL A 2 33.97 51.49 53.98
CA VAL A 2 33.14 50.26 54.04
C VAL A 2 31.68 50.47 53.58
N VAL A 3 31.04 51.57 53.98
CA VAL A 3 29.65 51.90 53.57
C VAL A 3 29.51 52.13 52.06
N LEU A 4 30.52 52.75 51.44
CA LEU A 4 30.54 53.03 50.00
C LEU A 4 30.71 51.73 49.18
N VAL A 5 31.53 50.80 49.67
CA VAL A 5 31.69 49.47 49.04
C VAL A 5 30.42 48.65 49.17
N LEU A 6 29.78 48.65 50.34
CA LEU A 6 28.50 47.98 50.56
C LEU A 6 27.39 48.51 49.65
N LEU A 7 27.26 49.83 49.53
CA LEU A 7 26.30 50.47 48.60
C LEU A 7 26.60 50.15 47.13
N ALA A 8 27.87 50.14 46.72
CA ALA A 8 28.25 49.78 45.36
C ALA A 8 27.95 48.31 45.03
N THR A 9 28.21 47.40 45.97
CA THR A 9 27.90 45.97 45.79
C THR A 9 26.40 45.69 45.74
N THR A 10 25.60 46.32 46.60
CA THR A 10 24.13 46.17 46.54
C THR A 10 23.55 46.74 45.26
N PHE A 11 24.08 47.87 44.75
CA PHE A 11 23.65 48.42 43.46
C PHE A 11 24.00 47.50 42.28
N MET A 12 25.21 46.91 42.27
CA MET A 12 25.62 45.95 41.24
C MET A 12 24.76 44.68 41.26
N VAL A 13 24.47 44.14 42.45
CA VAL A 13 23.60 42.97 42.60
C VAL A 13 22.16 43.29 42.16
N ALA A 14 21.63 44.46 42.53
CA ALA A 14 20.30 44.90 42.09
C ALA A 14 20.23 45.07 40.56
N ALA A 15 21.26 45.66 39.94
CA ALA A 15 21.37 45.80 38.49
C ALA A 15 21.48 44.44 37.78
N ALA A 16 22.22 43.49 38.36
CA ALA A 16 22.33 42.13 37.83
C ALA A 16 20.99 41.38 37.89
N ILE A 17 20.26 41.48 39.00
CA ILE A 17 18.92 40.87 39.15
C ILE A 17 17.92 41.50 38.18
N ALA A 18 17.91 42.83 38.05
CA ALA A 18 17.05 43.53 37.09
C ALA A 18 17.41 43.13 35.64
N GLY A 19 18.69 43.00 35.32
CA GLY A 19 19.19 42.50 34.04
C GLY A 19 18.72 41.08 33.74
N LEU A 20 18.80 40.18 34.72
CA LEU A 20 18.31 38.81 34.60
C LEU A 20 16.78 38.78 34.42
N ALA A 21 16.02 39.55 35.20
CA ALA A 21 14.57 39.63 35.09
C ALA A 21 14.12 40.11 33.71
N MET A 22 14.77 41.16 33.17
CA MET A 22 14.51 41.62 31.80
C MET A 22 14.89 40.57 30.75
N SER A 23 16.00 39.85 30.96
CA SER A 23 16.42 38.75 30.07
C SER A 23 15.38 37.63 30.04
N VAL A 24 14.91 37.18 31.22
CA VAL A 24 13.87 36.15 31.35
C VAL A 24 12.56 36.60 30.72
N ALA A 25 12.13 37.83 30.96
CA ALA A 25 10.91 38.39 30.35
C ALA A 25 11.01 38.42 28.80
N ARG A 26 12.16 38.83 28.26
CA ARG A 26 12.42 38.80 26.81
C ARG A 26 12.42 37.37 26.25
N GLN A 27 12.98 36.40 26.99
CA GLN A 27 12.96 34.99 26.59
C GLN A 27 11.53 34.42 26.61
N GLY A 28 10.74 34.73 27.64
CA GLY A 28 9.33 34.36 27.73
C GLY A 28 8.52 34.93 26.57
N GLY A 29 8.65 36.23 26.28
CA GLY A 29 7.99 36.84 25.12
C GLY A 29 8.41 36.22 23.78
N ARG A 30 9.67 35.84 23.62
CA ARG A 30 10.14 35.10 22.42
C ARG A 30 9.54 33.69 22.33
N ALA A 31 9.40 33.00 23.44
CA ALA A 31 8.79 31.67 23.48
C ALA A 31 7.30 31.74 23.09
N VAL A 32 6.56 32.69 23.67
CA VAL A 32 5.16 32.96 23.32
C VAL A 32 5.03 33.31 21.84
N ALA A 33 5.83 34.25 21.33
CA ALA A 33 5.82 34.63 19.92
C ALA A 33 6.01 33.42 18.98
N ARG A 34 6.95 32.53 19.31
CA ARG A 34 7.23 31.32 18.53
C ARG A 34 6.06 30.34 18.56
N ALA A 35 5.48 30.11 19.72
CA ALA A 35 4.33 29.23 19.88
C ALA A 35 3.11 29.77 19.13
N SER A 36 2.77 31.05 19.32
CA SER A 36 1.65 31.69 18.63
C SER A 36 1.78 31.65 17.11
N ALA A 37 2.97 31.98 16.58
CA ALA A 37 3.23 31.89 15.13
C ALA A 37 3.13 30.45 14.60
N PHE A 38 3.63 29.47 15.35
CA PHE A 38 3.53 28.05 14.98
C PHE A 38 2.07 27.57 14.97
N HIS A 39 1.29 27.89 16.01
CA HIS A 39 -0.14 27.55 16.07
C HIS A 39 -0.94 28.21 14.94
N LEU A 40 -0.67 29.48 14.61
CA LEU A 40 -1.32 30.14 13.48
C LEU A 40 -1.00 29.44 12.15
N ALA A 41 0.26 29.09 11.92
CA ALA A 41 0.67 28.34 10.73
C ALA A 41 -0.02 26.95 10.68
N GLU A 42 -0.09 26.25 11.81
CA GLU A 42 -0.79 24.97 11.91
C GLU A 42 -2.27 25.09 11.58
N VAL A 43 -2.97 26.10 12.11
CA VAL A 43 -4.39 26.35 11.80
C VAL A 43 -4.57 26.56 10.29
N GLY A 44 -3.68 27.32 9.64
CA GLY A 44 -3.71 27.48 8.17
C GLY A 44 -3.55 26.15 7.43
N ALA A 45 -2.61 25.31 7.84
CA ALA A 45 -2.43 23.99 7.26
C ALA A 45 -3.65 23.09 7.47
N GLN A 46 -4.25 23.08 8.67
CA GLN A 46 -5.45 22.29 8.97
C GLN A 46 -6.68 22.78 8.19
N GLN A 47 -6.87 24.09 8.07
CA GLN A 47 -7.92 24.67 7.23
C GLN A 47 -7.76 24.17 5.79
N GLN A 48 -6.55 24.22 5.24
CA GLN A 48 -6.32 23.78 3.88
C GLN A 48 -6.53 22.29 3.68
N ARG A 49 -6.16 21.45 4.67
CA ARG A 49 -6.50 20.02 4.65
C ARG A 49 -8.00 19.79 4.57
N TRP A 50 -8.80 20.54 5.35
CA TRP A 50 -10.26 20.45 5.30
C TRP A 50 -10.80 20.86 3.93
N ARG A 51 -10.28 21.94 3.33
CA ARG A 51 -10.68 22.37 1.99
C ARG A 51 -10.35 21.31 0.94
N LEU A 52 -9.13 20.78 0.93
CA LEU A 52 -8.70 19.71 0.02
C LEU A 52 -9.48 18.40 0.18
N ALA A 53 -10.06 18.14 1.37
CA ALA A 53 -10.94 17.00 1.56
C ALA A 53 -12.31 17.16 0.86
N HIS A 54 -12.74 18.40 0.59
CA HIS A 54 -14.00 18.71 -0.09
C HIS A 54 -13.79 19.09 -1.56
N ASP A 55 -12.67 19.73 -1.88
CA ASP A 55 -12.26 20.11 -3.23
C ASP A 55 -10.78 19.77 -3.45
N PRO A 56 -10.47 18.60 -4.06
CA PRO A 56 -9.10 18.16 -4.30
C PRO A 56 -8.27 19.08 -5.21
N ASN A 57 -8.90 20.01 -5.94
CA ASN A 57 -8.25 20.90 -6.90
C ASN A 57 -7.97 22.29 -6.34
N ASP A 58 -8.21 22.51 -5.04
CA ASP A 58 -8.01 23.78 -4.35
C ASP A 58 -6.52 24.09 -4.09
N ALA A 59 -5.75 24.19 -5.16
CA ALA A 59 -4.35 24.60 -5.15
C ALA A 59 -4.19 26.12 -5.26
N GLY A 60 -2.97 26.61 -5.02
CA GLY A 60 -2.61 28.03 -5.14
C GLY A 60 -2.27 28.69 -3.80
N GLU A 61 -2.10 30.01 -3.84
CA GLU A 61 -1.72 30.80 -2.67
C GLU A 61 -2.90 31.63 -2.15
N ARG A 62 -3.04 31.72 -0.83
CA ARG A 62 -4.06 32.52 -0.16
C ARG A 62 -3.54 33.10 1.14
N GLN A 63 -4.02 34.30 1.47
CA GLN A 63 -3.86 34.88 2.79
C GLN A 63 -5.19 34.86 3.55
N VAL A 64 -5.15 34.38 4.79
CA VAL A 64 -6.32 34.32 5.67
C VAL A 64 -5.99 34.97 7.00
N ARG A 65 -6.83 35.90 7.44
CA ARG A 65 -6.70 36.54 8.75
C ARG A 65 -7.48 35.77 9.80
N TYR A 66 -6.80 35.37 10.86
CA TYR A 66 -7.37 34.60 11.96
C TYR A 66 -7.65 35.49 13.17
N ARG A 67 -8.64 35.08 13.96
CA ARG A 67 -9.03 35.73 15.21
C ARG A 67 -8.81 34.79 16.38
N ASP A 68 -8.51 35.36 17.54
CA ASP A 68 -8.45 34.63 18.80
C ASP A 68 -9.86 34.36 19.36
N ALA A 69 -9.92 33.61 20.47
CA ALA A 69 -11.18 33.29 21.15
C ALA A 69 -11.95 34.52 21.66
N THR A 70 -11.31 35.69 21.75
CA THR A 70 -11.94 36.96 22.14
C THR A 70 -12.43 37.77 20.94
N GLY A 71 -12.24 37.27 19.71
CA GLY A 71 -12.61 37.94 18.47
C GLY A 71 -11.59 38.96 17.96
N ARG A 72 -10.45 39.14 18.64
CA ARG A 72 -9.37 40.04 18.20
C ARG A 72 -8.53 39.39 17.11
N ALA A 73 -7.93 40.20 16.25
CA ALA A 73 -7.02 39.69 15.22
C ALA A 73 -5.79 39.05 15.87
N ALA A 74 -5.51 37.79 15.52
CA ALA A 74 -4.38 37.02 16.05
C ALA A 74 -3.17 37.07 15.10
N GLY A 75 -3.42 37.10 13.80
CA GLY A 75 -2.40 37.14 12.75
C GLY A 75 -2.96 36.85 11.37
N THR A 76 -2.16 37.10 10.35
CA THR A 76 -2.43 36.68 8.97
C THR A 76 -1.54 35.49 8.62
N VAL A 77 -2.14 34.46 8.03
CA VAL A 77 -1.46 33.25 7.57
C VAL A 77 -1.44 33.25 6.05
N THR A 78 -0.27 33.06 5.46
CA THR A 78 -0.08 32.78 4.03
C THR A 78 -0.02 31.28 3.84
N ILE A 79 -0.98 30.73 3.10
CA ILE A 79 -1.09 29.31 2.77
C ILE A 79 -0.75 29.16 1.29
N ARG A 80 0.24 28.34 0.98
CA ARG A 80 0.64 27.98 -0.38
C ARG A 80 0.42 26.48 -0.56
N THR A 81 -0.45 26.12 -1.49
CA THR A 81 -0.79 24.74 -1.82
C THR A 81 -0.28 24.42 -3.20
N ASP A 82 0.58 23.42 -3.30
CA ASP A 82 1.06 22.92 -4.60
C ASP A 82 -0.07 22.15 -5.31
N VAL A 83 0.01 22.02 -6.64
CA VAL A 83 -0.82 21.06 -7.36
C VAL A 83 -0.45 19.64 -6.93
N ALA A 84 -1.38 18.70 -7.06
CA ALA A 84 -1.10 17.29 -6.76
C ALA A 84 0.08 16.79 -7.62
N ASP A 85 1.05 16.16 -6.96
CA ASP A 85 2.16 15.51 -7.63
C ASP A 85 1.61 14.46 -8.62
N PRO A 86 1.96 14.54 -9.92
CA PRO A 86 1.39 13.63 -10.92
C PRO A 86 1.87 12.18 -10.74
N CYS A 87 2.98 11.94 -10.04
CA CYS A 87 3.47 10.59 -9.76
C CYS A 87 2.83 9.99 -8.50
N THR A 88 2.64 10.78 -7.44
CA THR A 88 2.23 10.25 -6.13
C THR A 88 0.81 10.68 -5.70
N GLY A 89 0.20 11.64 -6.40
CA GLY A 89 -1.07 12.26 -6.02
C GLY A 89 -1.00 13.05 -4.71
N ARG A 90 0.21 13.35 -4.22
CA ARG A 90 0.43 14.04 -2.93
C ARG A 90 0.45 15.54 -3.15
N ILE A 91 -0.10 16.27 -2.23
CA ILE A 91 -0.19 17.73 -2.24
C ILE A 91 0.67 18.26 -1.10
N ARG A 92 1.59 19.18 -1.40
CA ARG A 92 2.35 19.89 -0.37
C ARG A 92 1.59 21.17 0.00
N ILE A 93 1.33 21.33 1.29
CA ILE A 93 0.73 22.52 1.90
C ILE A 93 1.83 23.21 2.71
N THR A 94 2.13 24.46 2.39
CA THR A 94 3.06 25.31 3.13
C THR A 94 2.29 26.45 3.77
N ALA A 95 2.18 26.49 5.10
CA ALA A 95 1.52 27.57 5.81
C ALA A 95 2.55 28.38 6.60
N SER A 96 2.61 29.68 6.36
CA SER A 96 3.53 30.62 7.02
C SER A 96 2.76 31.71 7.73
N ALA A 97 3.09 31.97 8.99
CA ALA A 97 2.39 32.95 9.80
C ALA A 97 3.31 33.67 10.78
N ALA A 98 2.99 34.93 11.06
CA ALA A 98 3.48 35.66 12.22
C ALA A 98 2.28 36.16 13.04
N ALA A 99 2.40 36.16 14.36
CA ALA A 99 1.36 36.75 15.22
C ALA A 99 1.38 38.28 15.10
N ASP A 100 0.22 38.94 15.13
CA ASP A 100 0.11 40.41 15.03
C ASP A 100 0.90 41.12 16.15
N GLN A 101 0.96 40.50 17.34
CA GLN A 101 1.74 41.00 18.47
C GLN A 101 3.27 40.89 18.26
N HIS A 102 3.71 40.07 17.31
CA HIS A 102 5.11 39.75 17.03
C HIS A 102 5.39 39.55 15.52
N PRO A 103 5.24 40.59 14.68
CA PRO A 103 5.21 40.47 13.22
C PRO A 103 6.55 40.05 12.60
N THR A 104 7.67 40.24 13.30
CA THR A 104 9.02 39.89 12.83
C THR A 104 9.40 38.43 13.10
N ARG A 105 8.51 37.63 13.70
CA ARG A 105 8.77 36.25 14.12
C ARG A 105 7.83 35.29 13.41
N ALA A 106 8.06 35.09 12.11
CA ALA A 106 7.29 34.14 11.32
C ALA A 106 7.70 32.68 11.59
N ARG A 107 6.76 31.76 11.44
CA ARG A 107 6.96 30.31 11.42
C ARG A 107 6.26 29.70 10.22
N THR A 108 6.89 28.68 9.65
CA THR A 108 6.35 27.92 8.52
C THR A 108 6.14 26.48 8.94
N VAL A 109 4.97 25.93 8.61
CA VAL A 109 4.62 24.51 8.74
C VAL A 109 4.42 23.96 7.34
N GLU A 110 5.10 22.85 7.04
CA GLU A 110 4.88 22.10 5.80
C GLU A 110 4.15 20.79 6.13
N VAL A 111 3.11 20.48 5.37
CA VAL A 111 2.33 19.25 5.47
C VAL A 111 2.23 18.61 4.09
N THR A 112 2.56 17.32 4.00
CA THR A 112 2.22 16.51 2.84
C THR A 112 0.86 15.86 3.05
N TYR A 113 -0.11 16.21 2.22
CA TYR A 113 -1.47 15.70 2.23
C TYR A 113 -1.68 14.74 1.06
N GLY A 114 -2.46 13.68 1.24
CA GLY A 114 -2.74 12.72 0.18
C GLY A 114 -3.64 11.60 0.69
N ARG A 115 -4.25 10.85 -0.23
CA ARG A 115 -5.00 9.65 0.12
C ARG A 115 -4.00 8.57 0.55
N PRO A 116 -4.20 7.90 1.71
CA PRO A 116 -3.32 6.81 2.11
C PRO A 116 -3.28 5.71 1.04
N SER A 117 -2.08 5.30 0.65
CA SER A 117 -1.90 4.17 -0.27
C SER A 117 -2.34 2.87 0.39
N LEU A 118 -3.02 2.00 -0.37
CA LEU A 118 -3.35 0.64 0.08
C LEU A 118 -2.09 -0.22 0.21
N ALA A 119 -1.01 0.16 -0.47
CA ALA A 119 0.29 -0.49 -0.37
C ALA A 119 1.04 -0.19 0.95
N GLN A 120 0.40 0.47 1.91
CA GLN A 120 0.89 0.54 3.30
C GLN A 120 0.73 -0.79 4.07
N TYR A 121 -0.06 -1.72 3.53
CA TYR A 121 -0.28 -3.04 4.10
C TYR A 121 0.54 -4.08 3.36
N ALA A 122 1.21 -4.96 4.10
CA ALA A 122 1.75 -6.20 3.53
C ALA A 122 0.61 -7.15 3.16
N TYR A 123 -0.44 -7.18 3.99
CA TYR A 123 -1.66 -7.95 3.76
C TYR A 123 -2.88 -7.09 4.02
N LEU A 124 -3.75 -6.99 3.03
CA LEU A 124 -5.06 -6.34 3.15
C LEU A 124 -6.12 -7.25 2.53
N THR A 125 -7.01 -7.79 3.34
CA THR A 125 -8.04 -8.74 2.88
C THR A 125 -9.46 -8.35 3.29
N ASN A 126 -10.45 -8.73 2.48
CA ASN A 126 -11.85 -8.66 2.89
C ASN A 126 -12.31 -9.93 3.63
N THR A 127 -11.46 -10.96 3.70
CA THR A 127 -11.74 -12.27 4.29
C THR A 127 -10.80 -12.60 5.46
N THR A 128 -10.97 -13.77 6.06
CA THR A 128 -10.17 -14.23 7.19
C THR A 128 -8.72 -14.54 6.80
N LEU A 129 -7.78 -14.27 7.71
CA LEU A 129 -6.36 -14.58 7.54
C LEU A 129 -5.88 -15.60 8.58
N TYR A 130 -4.90 -16.40 8.19
CA TYR A 130 -4.17 -17.29 9.11
C TYR A 130 -2.67 -17.22 8.85
N PHE A 131 -1.93 -16.84 9.88
CA PHE A 131 -0.47 -16.89 9.92
C PHE A 131 -0.03 -17.94 10.94
N GLY A 132 0.56 -19.03 10.48
CA GLY A 132 1.05 -20.14 11.33
C GLY A 132 2.28 -19.76 12.17
N GLY A 133 2.58 -20.54 13.21
CA GLY A 133 3.55 -20.17 14.25
C GLY A 133 5.04 -20.09 13.86
N SER A 134 5.41 -20.43 12.62
CA SER A 134 6.80 -20.32 12.16
C SER A 134 7.08 -18.98 11.48
N GLY A 135 7.96 -18.17 12.07
CA GLY A 135 8.51 -16.97 11.46
C GLY A 135 7.92 -15.65 11.95
N THR A 136 8.32 -14.57 11.28
CA THR A 136 7.84 -13.21 11.52
C THR A 136 7.16 -12.71 10.26
N VAL A 137 5.98 -12.11 10.42
CA VAL A 137 5.26 -11.42 9.35
C VAL A 137 5.63 -9.95 9.40
N ASP A 138 6.25 -9.45 8.33
CA ASP A 138 6.67 -8.06 8.23
C ASP A 138 5.62 -7.16 7.59
N GLY A 139 5.47 -5.95 8.13
CA GLY A 139 4.54 -4.93 7.61
C GLY A 139 3.13 -5.00 8.19
N ARG A 140 2.32 -3.99 7.87
CA ARG A 140 0.96 -3.85 8.44
C ARG A 140 0.01 -4.90 7.86
N ILE A 141 -0.92 -5.35 8.68
CA ILE A 141 -1.93 -6.35 8.31
C ILE A 141 -3.32 -5.78 8.62
N HIS A 142 -4.24 -5.94 7.68
CA HIS A 142 -5.64 -5.64 7.89
C HIS A 142 -6.55 -6.71 7.27
N ALA A 143 -7.56 -7.12 8.02
CA ALA A 143 -8.66 -7.92 7.49
C ALA A 143 -9.99 -7.28 7.87
N ASN A 144 -10.94 -7.21 6.93
CA ASN A 144 -12.32 -6.87 7.26
C ASN A 144 -13.05 -8.00 8.03
N SER A 145 -12.36 -9.13 8.26
CA SER A 145 -12.82 -10.28 9.03
C SER A 145 -11.77 -10.67 10.08
N GLY A 146 -11.83 -11.91 10.57
CA GLY A 146 -10.94 -12.42 11.61
C GLY A 146 -9.51 -12.73 11.16
N ILE A 147 -8.56 -12.62 12.08
CA ILE A 147 -7.15 -12.98 11.88
C ILE A 147 -6.74 -13.99 12.95
N ARG A 148 -6.32 -15.19 12.53
CA ARG A 148 -5.53 -16.10 13.37
C ARG A 148 -4.06 -15.78 13.20
N MET A 149 -3.40 -15.32 14.27
CA MET A 149 -2.02 -14.87 14.29
C MET A 149 -1.20 -15.70 15.28
N ASP A 150 -0.64 -16.81 14.81
CA ASP A 150 0.27 -17.63 15.60
C ASP A 150 1.74 -17.21 15.39
N ALA A 151 2.04 -16.57 14.24
CA ALA A 151 3.35 -16.00 13.92
C ALA A 151 3.68 -14.78 14.79
N ASN A 152 4.98 -14.44 14.86
CA ASN A 152 5.39 -13.11 15.29
C ASN A 152 5.11 -12.09 14.18
N GLN A 153 5.08 -10.81 14.55
CA GLN A 153 4.85 -9.72 13.60
C GLN A 153 5.70 -8.50 13.97
N SER A 154 6.11 -7.71 12.98
CA SER A 154 6.89 -6.49 13.22
C SER A 154 6.06 -5.20 13.21
N ALA A 155 4.77 -5.29 12.86
CA ALA A 155 3.88 -4.14 12.80
C ALA A 155 2.43 -4.45 13.22
N LEU A 156 1.58 -3.43 13.11
CA LEU A 156 0.19 -3.49 13.53
C LEU A 156 -0.64 -4.47 12.67
N ALA A 157 -1.34 -5.37 13.34
CA ALA A 157 -2.42 -6.17 12.78
C ALA A 157 -3.77 -5.59 13.24
N THR A 158 -4.67 -5.40 12.30
CA THR A 158 -6.00 -4.81 12.54
C THR A 158 -7.11 -5.68 11.97
N SER A 159 -8.19 -5.84 12.72
CA SER A 159 -9.41 -6.52 12.25
C SER A 159 -10.60 -5.59 12.37
N ALA A 160 -11.44 -5.54 11.35
CA ALA A 160 -12.63 -4.70 11.37
C ALA A 160 -13.72 -5.18 12.35
N VAL A 161 -13.66 -6.44 12.76
CA VAL A 161 -14.69 -7.08 13.59
C VAL A 161 -14.20 -7.30 15.02
N ALA A 162 -15.12 -7.24 15.98
CA ALA A 162 -14.80 -7.55 17.38
C ALA A 162 -14.63 -9.06 17.58
N THR A 163 -15.50 -9.86 16.95
CA THR A 163 -15.46 -11.33 16.91
C THR A 163 -15.79 -11.84 15.51
N TYR A 164 -15.45 -13.11 15.22
CA TYR A 164 -15.83 -13.81 14.00
C TYR A 164 -15.97 -15.31 14.24
N THR A 165 -16.71 -16.00 13.37
CA THR A 165 -16.82 -17.46 13.37
C THR A 165 -15.62 -18.09 12.67
N CYS A 166 -14.73 -18.70 13.44
CA CYS A 166 -13.58 -19.43 12.97
C CYS A 166 -13.97 -20.84 12.49
N GLY A 167 -13.56 -21.22 11.28
CA GLY A 167 -13.78 -22.56 10.72
C GLY A 167 -12.58 -23.50 10.84
N SER A 168 -12.75 -24.74 10.36
CA SER A 168 -11.72 -25.80 10.43
C SER A 168 -10.43 -25.50 9.68
N GLY A 169 -10.47 -24.70 8.61
CA GLY A 169 -9.27 -24.23 7.91
C GLY A 169 -8.35 -23.36 8.78
N HIS A 170 -8.89 -22.80 9.87
CA HIS A 170 -8.14 -22.05 10.88
C HIS A 170 -7.99 -22.85 12.18
N GLY A 171 -8.11 -24.19 12.12
CA GLY A 171 -7.94 -25.10 13.24
C GLY A 171 -9.04 -25.06 14.31
N CYS A 172 -10.21 -24.49 14.01
CA CYS A 172 -11.39 -24.54 14.87
C CYS A 172 -12.31 -25.71 14.52
N SER A 173 -13.37 -25.92 15.30
CA SER A 173 -14.38 -26.95 14.99
C SER A 173 -15.05 -26.74 13.62
N ALA A 174 -15.52 -27.83 13.01
CA ALA A 174 -16.25 -27.77 11.75
C ALA A 174 -17.62 -27.08 11.89
N SER A 175 -18.19 -27.07 13.10
CA SER A 175 -19.42 -26.33 13.45
C SER A 175 -19.19 -24.83 13.64
N GLY A 176 -17.93 -24.37 13.59
CA GLY A 176 -17.54 -22.99 13.86
C GLY A 176 -17.30 -22.73 15.35
N GLU A 177 -16.34 -21.87 15.64
CA GLU A 177 -16.09 -21.35 17.00
C GLU A 177 -16.03 -19.83 16.96
N GLU A 178 -16.67 -19.16 17.91
CA GLU A 178 -16.51 -17.70 18.04
C GLU A 178 -15.12 -17.39 18.59
N ARG A 179 -14.40 -16.51 17.88
CA ARG A 179 -13.08 -16.03 18.26
C ARG A 179 -13.02 -14.51 18.17
N PRO A 180 -12.15 -13.85 18.96
CA PRO A 180 -11.88 -12.43 18.80
C PRO A 180 -11.42 -12.09 17.37
N GLY A 181 -11.59 -10.84 16.95
CA GLY A 181 -11.17 -10.35 15.63
C GLY A 181 -9.70 -10.64 15.31
N ILE A 182 -8.84 -10.67 16.34
CA ILE A 182 -7.48 -11.20 16.25
C ILE A 182 -7.20 -12.12 17.45
N TRP A 183 -6.69 -13.32 17.19
CA TRP A 183 -6.33 -14.30 18.22
C TRP A 183 -5.21 -15.22 17.71
N GLY A 184 -4.53 -15.93 18.60
CA GLY A 184 -3.48 -16.90 18.25
C GLY A 184 -2.36 -16.91 19.29
N SER A 185 -1.30 -17.66 19.01
CA SER A 185 -0.13 -17.78 19.89
C SER A 185 0.94 -16.69 19.69
N GLY A 186 0.78 -15.81 18.69
CA GLY A 186 1.78 -14.81 18.34
C GLY A 186 2.01 -13.77 19.44
N GLY A 187 3.24 -13.28 19.59
CA GLY A 187 3.61 -12.32 20.64
C GLY A 187 3.01 -10.91 20.48
N GLY A 188 2.40 -10.61 19.33
CA GLY A 188 1.92 -9.27 18.98
C GLY A 188 0.86 -8.70 19.92
N ASN A 189 0.06 -9.54 20.58
CA ASN A 189 -0.95 -9.08 21.54
C ASN A 189 -0.32 -8.36 22.74
N ALA A 190 0.67 -9.00 23.37
CA ALA A 190 1.37 -8.46 24.53
C ALA A 190 2.15 -7.18 24.20
N GLN A 191 2.50 -7.00 22.92
CA GLN A 191 3.19 -5.82 22.40
C GLN A 191 2.24 -4.69 21.98
N GLY A 192 0.91 -4.87 22.10
CA GLY A 192 -0.08 -3.88 21.64
C GLY A 192 -0.17 -3.74 20.12
N LEU A 193 0.30 -4.74 19.38
CA LEU A 193 0.29 -4.77 17.92
C LEU A 193 -1.02 -5.32 17.35
N TRP A 194 -1.95 -5.80 18.18
CA TRP A 194 -3.27 -6.26 17.76
C TRP A 194 -4.31 -5.19 18.10
N ARG A 195 -5.11 -4.76 17.12
CA ARG A 195 -6.22 -3.82 17.34
C ARG A 195 -7.49 -4.28 16.64
N PHE A 196 -8.56 -4.46 17.40
CA PHE A 196 -9.86 -4.83 16.90
C PHE A 196 -10.95 -4.47 17.94
N PRO A 197 -12.16 -4.05 17.50
CA PRO A 197 -12.51 -3.75 16.10
C PRO A 197 -11.83 -2.46 15.61
N SER A 198 -11.64 -2.36 14.29
CA SER A 198 -11.15 -1.16 13.59
C SER A 198 -12.07 -0.78 12.44
N THR A 199 -11.86 0.39 11.83
CA THR A 199 -12.61 0.77 10.63
C THR A 199 -12.33 -0.21 9.48
N PRO A 200 -13.36 -0.76 8.81
CA PRO A 200 -13.16 -1.62 7.64
C PRO A 200 -12.59 -0.82 6.47
N VAL A 201 -11.75 -1.48 5.66
CA VAL A 201 -11.27 -0.92 4.39
C VAL A 201 -12.26 -1.25 3.28
N PRO A 202 -12.90 -0.27 2.62
CA PRO A 202 -13.93 -0.53 1.62
C PRO A 202 -13.32 -1.04 0.31
N PHE A 203 -13.41 -2.34 0.04
CA PHE A 203 -12.93 -2.94 -1.22
C PHE A 203 -13.68 -2.44 -2.46
N THR A 204 -14.94 -1.99 -2.31
CA THR A 204 -15.71 -1.38 -3.39
C THR A 204 -15.06 -0.11 -3.93
N ALA A 205 -14.38 0.67 -3.08
CA ALA A 205 -13.62 1.85 -3.52
C ALA A 205 -12.34 1.46 -4.30
N ILE A 206 -11.77 0.28 -4.02
CA ILE A 206 -10.62 -0.28 -4.78
C ILE A 206 -11.07 -0.71 -6.18
N THR A 207 -12.31 -1.20 -6.31
CA THR A 207 -12.90 -1.63 -7.58
C THR A 207 -13.36 -0.47 -8.48
N ALA A 208 -13.41 0.75 -7.95
CA ALA A 208 -14.26 1.81 -8.50
C ALA A 208 -13.76 2.51 -9.77
N ASP A 209 -12.55 2.26 -10.31
CA ASP A 209 -12.28 2.80 -11.66
C ASP A 209 -11.21 2.12 -12.53
N LEU A 210 -11.38 0.82 -12.80
CA LEU A 210 -10.60 0.18 -13.88
C LEU A 210 -10.85 0.81 -15.26
N ARG A 211 -11.99 1.53 -15.43
CA ARG A 211 -12.34 2.25 -16.65
C ARG A 211 -11.54 3.56 -16.78
N GLU A 212 -11.35 4.29 -15.70
CA GLU A 212 -10.48 5.47 -15.63
C GLU A 212 -9.04 5.07 -15.87
N LEU A 213 -8.55 3.98 -15.26
CA LEU A 213 -7.20 3.46 -15.58
C LEU A 213 -7.05 3.16 -17.07
N ARG A 214 -8.06 2.56 -17.70
CA ARG A 214 -8.07 2.35 -19.17
C ARG A 214 -8.02 3.67 -19.94
N ASN A 215 -8.77 4.68 -19.52
CA ASN A 215 -8.80 5.99 -20.18
C ASN A 215 -7.49 6.75 -20.00
N ILE A 216 -6.89 6.70 -18.80
CA ILE A 216 -5.56 7.23 -18.50
C ILE A 216 -4.53 6.57 -19.41
N ALA A 217 -4.47 5.24 -19.44
CA ALA A 217 -3.52 4.52 -20.30
C ALA A 217 -3.62 4.94 -21.76
N ALA A 218 -4.85 5.14 -22.27
CA ALA A 218 -5.10 5.57 -23.64
C ALA A 218 -4.65 7.01 -23.95
N THR A 219 -4.52 7.88 -22.94
CA THR A 219 -4.21 9.32 -23.13
C THR A 219 -2.84 9.74 -22.62
N THR A 220 -2.18 8.95 -21.77
CA THR A 220 -0.90 9.31 -21.13
C THR A 220 0.31 8.54 -21.64
N GLY A 221 0.21 7.92 -22.82
CA GLY A 221 1.32 7.15 -23.42
C GLY A 221 1.43 5.70 -22.93
N GLY A 222 0.46 5.23 -22.15
CA GLY A 222 0.35 3.83 -21.76
C GLY A 222 -0.10 2.91 -22.90
N VAL A 223 -0.32 1.64 -22.57
CA VAL A 223 -0.72 0.61 -23.52
C VAL A 223 -2.11 0.10 -23.17
N VAL A 224 -3.02 0.09 -24.14
CA VAL A 224 -4.31 -0.60 -24.03
C VAL A 224 -4.32 -1.76 -25.01
N LEU A 225 -4.36 -2.99 -24.49
CA LEU A 225 -4.47 -4.21 -25.26
C LEU A 225 -5.94 -4.63 -25.31
N PRO A 226 -6.59 -4.63 -26.49
CA PRO A 226 -7.99 -5.04 -26.63
C PRO A 226 -8.14 -6.56 -26.40
N PRO A 227 -9.37 -7.09 -26.31
CA PRO A 227 -9.60 -8.52 -26.20
C PRO A 227 -8.77 -9.30 -27.22
N SER A 228 -8.04 -10.32 -26.75
CA SER A 228 -7.07 -11.02 -27.59
C SER A 228 -7.75 -11.88 -28.66
N GLY A 229 -9.06 -12.17 -28.54
CA GLY A 229 -9.74 -13.17 -29.37
C GLY A 229 -9.21 -14.60 -29.18
N ALA A 230 -8.44 -14.85 -28.12
CA ALA A 230 -7.86 -16.14 -27.76
C ALA A 230 -7.85 -16.30 -26.22
N TYR A 231 -6.70 -16.59 -25.61
CA TYR A 231 -6.61 -16.82 -24.16
C TYR A 231 -6.16 -15.59 -23.35
N GLY A 232 -5.56 -14.59 -24.00
CA GLY A 232 -5.04 -13.38 -23.38
C GLY A 232 -3.67 -12.96 -23.90
N TYR A 233 -2.91 -12.26 -23.05
CA TYR A 233 -1.57 -11.77 -23.38
C TYR A 233 -0.53 -12.25 -22.37
N TYR A 234 0.70 -12.45 -22.82
CA TYR A 234 1.85 -12.67 -21.95
C TYR A 234 2.76 -11.44 -22.04
N LEU A 235 3.07 -10.85 -20.89
CA LEU A 235 3.92 -9.68 -20.73
C LEU A 235 5.23 -10.11 -20.07
N LYS A 236 6.32 -9.99 -20.82
CA LYS A 236 7.66 -10.31 -20.33
C LYS A 236 8.46 -9.03 -20.11
N PHE A 237 8.67 -8.65 -18.85
CA PHE A 237 9.46 -7.48 -18.49
C PHE A 237 10.96 -7.78 -18.65
N LYS A 238 11.70 -6.83 -19.21
CA LYS A 238 13.13 -6.96 -19.49
C LYS A 238 13.95 -5.93 -18.73
N SER A 239 15.15 -6.35 -18.33
CA SER A 239 16.13 -5.51 -17.62
C SER A 239 16.59 -4.27 -18.40
N ASN A 240 16.34 -4.21 -19.71
CA ASN A 240 16.60 -3.02 -20.53
C ASN A 240 15.54 -1.91 -20.37
N GLY A 241 14.48 -2.13 -19.59
CA GLY A 241 13.39 -1.15 -19.41
C GLY A 241 12.33 -1.21 -20.52
N SER A 242 12.05 -2.40 -21.04
CA SER A 242 10.97 -2.63 -21.99
C SER A 242 10.18 -3.89 -21.62
N VAL A 243 9.00 -4.06 -22.21
CA VAL A 243 8.14 -5.23 -22.05
C VAL A 243 7.86 -5.84 -23.42
N ASP A 244 8.08 -7.14 -23.55
CA ASP A 244 7.61 -7.90 -24.72
C ASP A 244 6.17 -8.33 -24.49
N ILE A 245 5.32 -8.01 -25.45
CA ILE A 245 3.89 -8.30 -25.45
C ILE A 245 3.66 -9.43 -26.45
N HIS A 246 3.16 -10.54 -25.93
CA HIS A 246 2.87 -11.76 -26.68
C HIS A 246 1.37 -12.02 -26.65
N ARG A 247 0.79 -12.44 -27.78
CA ARG A 247 -0.58 -12.94 -27.82
C ARG A 247 -0.58 -14.43 -27.50
N VAL A 248 -1.41 -14.85 -26.54
CA VAL A 248 -1.49 -16.25 -26.12
C VAL A 248 -2.55 -16.99 -26.92
N THR A 249 -2.12 -17.78 -27.90
CA THR A 249 -3.01 -18.57 -28.77
C THR A 249 -3.12 -20.03 -28.35
N HIS A 250 -2.20 -20.53 -27.52
CA HIS A 250 -2.20 -21.90 -26.99
C HIS A 250 -1.79 -21.91 -25.51
N LEU A 251 -2.51 -22.70 -24.73
CA LEU A 251 -2.19 -22.99 -23.34
C LEU A 251 -1.73 -24.45 -23.18
N GLY A 252 -1.05 -24.72 -22.08
CA GLY A 252 -0.72 -26.07 -21.65
C GLY A 252 -1.98 -26.92 -21.44
N ARG A 253 -1.77 -28.22 -21.25
CA ARG A 253 -2.88 -29.16 -21.02
C ARG A 253 -3.68 -28.73 -19.79
N PRO A 254 -5.02 -28.84 -19.81
CA PRO A 254 -5.83 -28.58 -18.62
C PRO A 254 -5.41 -29.51 -17.48
N VAL A 255 -5.51 -29.01 -16.25
CA VAL A 255 -5.20 -29.75 -15.04
C VAL A 255 -6.35 -29.67 -14.05
N TRP A 256 -6.55 -30.75 -13.31
CA TRP A 256 -7.41 -30.75 -12.14
C TRP A 256 -6.78 -29.93 -11.03
N SER A 257 -7.47 -28.90 -10.55
CA SER A 257 -7.07 -28.15 -9.37
C SER A 257 -8.28 -27.75 -8.54
N TRP A 258 -8.07 -27.53 -7.25
CA TRP A 258 -9.06 -26.91 -6.39
C TRP A 258 -8.78 -25.42 -6.33
N ASP A 259 -9.74 -24.63 -6.80
CA ASP A 259 -9.59 -23.18 -6.92
C ASP A 259 -9.83 -22.45 -5.59
N GLY A 260 -10.05 -23.16 -4.49
CA GLY A 260 -10.45 -22.62 -3.19
C GLY A 260 -11.95 -22.72 -2.91
N ILE A 261 -12.78 -23.02 -3.91
CA ILE A 261 -14.24 -23.17 -3.80
C ILE A 261 -14.71 -24.50 -4.39
N ARG A 262 -14.13 -24.92 -5.52
CA ARG A 262 -14.50 -26.14 -6.23
C ARG A 262 -13.32 -26.74 -7.00
N TRP A 263 -13.46 -28.01 -7.36
CA TRP A 263 -12.59 -28.66 -8.32
C TRP A 263 -12.90 -28.13 -9.72
N VAL A 264 -11.85 -27.72 -10.43
CA VAL A 264 -11.92 -27.24 -11.81
C VAL A 264 -10.91 -28.00 -12.67
N TYR A 265 -11.23 -28.16 -13.96
CA TYR A 265 -10.35 -28.74 -14.97
C TYR A 265 -10.08 -27.67 -16.04
N GLU A 266 -9.01 -26.89 -15.83
CA GLU A 266 -8.71 -25.68 -16.59
C GLU A 266 -7.22 -25.64 -16.98
N SER A 267 -6.90 -24.94 -18.07
CA SER A 267 -5.52 -24.64 -18.45
C SER A 267 -5.08 -23.32 -17.81
N HIS A 268 -3.96 -23.35 -17.10
CA HIS A 268 -3.38 -22.16 -16.45
C HIS A 268 -2.00 -21.81 -16.99
N ASP A 269 -1.23 -22.80 -17.43
CA ASP A 269 0.15 -22.65 -17.87
C ASP A 269 0.23 -22.27 -19.35
N LEU A 270 1.27 -21.52 -19.72
CA LEU A 270 1.58 -21.26 -21.13
C LEU A 270 2.12 -22.52 -21.82
N SER A 271 1.73 -22.74 -23.08
CA SER A 271 2.31 -23.80 -23.93
C SER A 271 3.60 -23.33 -24.58
N GLY A 272 4.64 -23.10 -23.77
CA GLY A 272 5.87 -22.43 -24.21
C GLY A 272 5.74 -20.91 -24.30
N VAL A 273 6.77 -20.24 -24.83
CA VAL A 273 6.77 -18.78 -25.01
C VAL A 273 6.06 -18.45 -26.33
N PRO A 274 4.90 -17.75 -26.33
CA PRO A 274 4.22 -17.40 -27.56
C PRO A 274 5.06 -16.43 -28.42
N THR A 275 4.69 -16.20 -29.68
CA THR A 275 5.42 -15.25 -30.53
C THR A 275 5.24 -13.81 -30.04
N ILE A 276 6.31 -13.02 -30.07
CA ILE A 276 6.27 -11.59 -29.75
C ILE A 276 5.37 -10.90 -30.77
N GLN A 277 4.36 -10.18 -30.29
CA GLN A 277 3.52 -9.32 -31.12
C GLN A 277 4.12 -7.92 -31.21
N ARG A 278 4.62 -7.39 -30.10
CA ARG A 278 5.22 -6.05 -30.01
C ARG A 278 6.11 -5.95 -28.78
N THR A 279 7.17 -5.15 -28.86
CA THR A 279 7.91 -4.64 -27.69
C THR A 279 7.48 -3.22 -27.41
N HIS A 280 7.27 -2.89 -26.13
CA HIS A 280 6.98 -1.52 -25.67
C HIS A 280 8.03 -1.08 -24.67
N ASP A 281 8.63 0.07 -24.90
CA ASP A 281 9.58 0.66 -23.96
C ASP A 281 8.82 1.23 -22.76
N LEU A 282 9.44 1.18 -21.59
CA LEU A 282 8.93 1.77 -20.36
C LEU A 282 9.78 3.00 -20.06
N PRO A 283 9.39 4.20 -20.52
CA PRO A 283 10.11 5.43 -20.23
C PRO A 283 10.36 5.60 -18.73
N GLN A 284 11.63 5.79 -18.36
CA GLN A 284 12.05 5.88 -16.97
C GLN A 284 11.67 7.22 -16.32
N GLU A 285 11.58 8.27 -17.15
CA GLU A 285 11.14 9.62 -16.75
C GLU A 285 9.60 9.73 -16.62
N ALA A 286 8.86 8.76 -17.17
CA ALA A 286 7.43 8.71 -16.97
C ALA A 286 7.14 8.27 -15.52
N CYS A 287 6.37 9.08 -14.79
CA CYS A 287 5.63 8.59 -13.62
C CYS A 287 4.91 7.27 -14.01
N GLY A 288 4.68 6.35 -13.07
CA GLY A 288 4.05 5.04 -13.38
C GLY A 288 2.73 5.09 -14.18
N ILE A 289 2.08 6.26 -14.24
CA ILE A 289 0.93 6.59 -15.10
C ILE A 289 1.25 6.48 -16.61
N GLY A 290 2.44 6.88 -17.05
CA GLY A 290 2.86 6.73 -18.46
C GLY A 290 3.24 5.30 -18.83
N ASN A 291 3.48 4.45 -17.83
CA ASN A 291 3.81 3.03 -17.98
C ASN A 291 2.65 2.14 -17.51
N LEU A 292 1.42 2.60 -17.76
CA LEU A 292 0.20 1.86 -17.46
C LEU A 292 -0.16 0.95 -18.63
N ILE A 293 -0.22 -0.36 -18.37
CA ILE A 293 -0.56 -1.40 -19.34
C ILE A 293 -1.90 -1.99 -18.94
N VAL A 294 -2.95 -1.68 -19.69
CA VAL A 294 -4.29 -2.20 -19.48
C VAL A 294 -4.58 -3.29 -20.51
N VAL A 295 -4.86 -4.48 -20.01
CA VAL A 295 -5.16 -5.68 -20.79
C VAL A 295 -6.63 -5.99 -20.64
N GLU A 296 -7.38 -5.91 -21.74
CA GLU A 296 -8.80 -6.25 -21.79
C GLU A 296 -9.04 -7.76 -21.98
N ASP A 297 -8.26 -8.58 -21.26
CA ASP A 297 -8.25 -10.04 -21.28
C ASP A 297 -7.45 -10.59 -20.08
N ASN A 298 -7.24 -11.91 -19.99
CA ASN A 298 -6.30 -12.47 -19.02
C ASN A 298 -4.87 -12.11 -19.39
N VAL A 299 -4.00 -12.11 -18.37
CA VAL A 299 -2.60 -11.77 -18.56
C VAL A 299 -1.66 -12.70 -17.80
N TRP A 300 -0.58 -13.12 -18.45
CA TRP A 300 0.56 -13.78 -17.81
C TRP A 300 1.68 -12.77 -17.68
N VAL A 301 2.34 -12.72 -16.52
CA VAL A 301 3.43 -11.76 -16.27
C VAL A 301 4.63 -12.45 -15.63
N ASP A 302 5.83 -12.11 -16.10
CA ASP A 302 7.12 -12.42 -15.46
C ASP A 302 8.22 -11.46 -15.95
N GLY A 303 9.41 -11.60 -15.38
CA GLY A 303 10.62 -10.92 -15.84
C GLY A 303 11.23 -9.97 -14.82
N ILE A 304 11.94 -8.96 -15.33
CA ILE A 304 12.67 -7.96 -14.53
C ILE A 304 12.16 -6.58 -14.91
N VAL A 305 11.56 -5.88 -13.94
CA VAL A 305 11.00 -4.55 -14.10
C VAL A 305 12.10 -3.51 -13.83
N LYS A 306 12.31 -2.60 -14.77
CA LYS A 306 13.15 -1.42 -14.62
C LYS A 306 12.28 -0.18 -14.80
N GLY A 307 12.26 0.70 -13.83
CA GLY A 307 11.34 1.84 -13.73
C GLY A 307 10.05 1.49 -12.99
N ARG A 308 9.04 2.35 -13.15
CA ARG A 308 7.72 2.20 -12.52
C ARG A 308 6.69 1.81 -13.55
N ALA A 309 5.93 0.73 -13.31
CA ALA A 309 4.89 0.28 -14.22
C ALA A 309 3.66 -0.23 -13.47
N THR A 310 2.50 -0.21 -14.12
CA THR A 310 1.28 -0.83 -13.59
C THR A 310 0.63 -1.68 -14.66
N VAL A 311 0.31 -2.94 -14.35
CA VAL A 311 -0.42 -3.84 -15.24
C VAL A 311 -1.82 -4.06 -14.68
N VAL A 312 -2.82 -3.88 -15.54
CA VAL A 312 -4.24 -4.06 -15.20
C VAL A 312 -4.85 -5.13 -16.09
N ALA A 313 -5.37 -6.20 -15.52
CA ALA A 313 -6.17 -7.20 -16.23
C ALA A 313 -7.65 -6.94 -15.93
N ARG A 314 -8.43 -6.59 -16.95
CA ARG A 314 -9.86 -6.28 -16.83
C ARG A 314 -10.65 -6.77 -18.02
N LEU A 315 -11.95 -6.95 -17.87
CA LEU A 315 -12.89 -7.04 -18.99
C LEU A 315 -13.82 -5.82 -18.98
N PRO A 316 -14.26 -5.32 -20.14
CA PRO A 316 -15.29 -4.30 -20.22
C PRO A 316 -16.58 -4.72 -19.49
N PRO A 317 -17.30 -3.76 -18.89
CA PRO A 317 -18.52 -4.04 -18.10
C PRO A 317 -19.63 -4.74 -18.89
N GLU A 318 -19.54 -4.81 -20.22
CA GLU A 318 -20.45 -5.57 -21.09
C GLU A 318 -20.21 -7.10 -21.04
N GLN A 319 -19.06 -7.56 -20.55
CA GLN A 319 -18.76 -8.99 -20.34
C GLN A 319 -19.04 -9.35 -18.87
N THR A 320 -20.27 -9.71 -18.54
CA THR A 320 -20.74 -9.90 -17.15
C THR A 320 -20.58 -11.32 -16.61
N THR A 321 -20.24 -12.30 -17.44
CA THR A 321 -20.19 -13.72 -17.06
C THR A 321 -18.78 -14.23 -16.74
N ARG A 322 -17.74 -13.41 -17.00
CA ARG A 322 -16.34 -13.72 -16.74
C ARG A 322 -15.63 -12.45 -16.29
N LEU A 323 -14.61 -12.62 -15.46
CA LEU A 323 -13.71 -11.55 -15.02
C LEU A 323 -12.28 -11.88 -15.49
N ALA A 324 -11.45 -10.86 -15.74
CA ALA A 324 -10.08 -11.08 -16.15
C ALA A 324 -9.21 -11.55 -14.99
N ARG A 325 -8.36 -12.55 -15.26
CA ARG A 325 -7.37 -13.10 -14.32
C ARG A 325 -5.97 -12.69 -14.70
N MET A 326 -5.09 -12.66 -13.71
CA MET A 326 -3.65 -12.53 -13.92
C MET A 326 -2.93 -13.79 -13.42
N TYR A 327 -1.90 -14.20 -14.14
CA TYR A 327 -1.07 -15.36 -13.83
C TYR A 327 0.38 -14.92 -13.66
N LEU A 328 0.98 -15.21 -12.50
CA LEU A 328 2.40 -14.98 -12.24
C LEU A 328 3.18 -16.16 -12.78
N ASN A 329 3.64 -16.07 -14.03
CA ASN A 329 4.18 -17.19 -14.82
C ASN A 329 5.66 -17.52 -14.51
N GLY A 330 6.20 -16.93 -13.46
CA GLY A 330 7.60 -17.05 -13.06
C GLY A 330 7.94 -15.99 -12.03
N SER A 331 9.22 -15.68 -11.91
CA SER A 331 9.67 -14.57 -11.08
C SER A 331 9.39 -13.24 -11.76
N LEU A 332 8.90 -12.27 -11.00
CA LEU A 332 8.73 -10.88 -11.39
C LEU A 332 9.48 -10.03 -10.37
N THR A 333 10.64 -9.54 -10.75
CA THR A 333 11.58 -8.86 -9.84
C THR A 333 11.81 -7.42 -10.26
N LEU A 334 12.32 -6.61 -9.34
CA LEU A 334 12.73 -5.24 -9.62
C LEU A 334 14.23 -5.20 -9.91
N GLN A 335 14.65 -4.44 -10.92
CA GLN A 335 16.04 -4.25 -11.28
C GLN A 335 16.79 -3.45 -10.19
N ASP A 336 16.18 -2.38 -9.71
CA ASP A 336 16.58 -1.61 -8.53
C ASP A 336 15.38 -1.49 -7.58
N PRO A 337 15.31 -2.33 -6.52
CA PRO A 337 14.26 -2.25 -5.51
C PRO A 337 14.17 -0.87 -4.84
N GLN A 338 15.18 -0.01 -5.00
CA GLN A 338 15.18 1.33 -4.43
C GLN A 338 14.44 2.38 -5.25
N ARG A 339 14.24 2.13 -6.54
CA ARG A 339 13.72 3.11 -7.50
C ARG A 339 12.54 2.58 -8.29
N ASP A 340 12.58 1.29 -8.60
CA ASP A 340 11.62 0.62 -9.46
C ASP A 340 10.41 0.17 -8.65
N ALA A 341 9.27 0.04 -9.32
CA ALA A 341 8.04 -0.45 -8.69
C ALA A 341 7.11 -1.05 -9.73
N ILE A 342 6.35 -2.06 -9.32
CA ILE A 342 5.27 -2.60 -10.15
C ILE A 342 3.97 -2.76 -9.37
N GLY A 343 2.89 -2.26 -9.95
CA GLY A 343 1.52 -2.53 -9.54
C GLY A 343 0.88 -3.58 -10.44
N LEU A 344 0.24 -4.58 -9.86
CA LEU A 344 -0.47 -5.63 -10.58
C LEU A 344 -1.92 -5.64 -10.11
N ILE A 345 -2.85 -5.34 -11.01
CA ILE A 345 -4.28 -5.26 -10.69
C ILE A 345 -5.03 -6.26 -11.56
N ALA A 346 -5.74 -7.20 -10.95
CA ALA A 346 -6.63 -8.13 -11.65
C ALA A 346 -8.07 -7.93 -11.17
N GLN A 347 -9.01 -8.00 -12.11
CA GLN A 347 -10.43 -7.91 -11.80
C GLN A 347 -10.91 -9.10 -10.95
N GLU A 348 -10.49 -10.32 -11.27
CA GLU A 348 -10.82 -11.54 -10.53
C GLU A 348 -9.68 -11.96 -9.58
N ASP A 349 -8.83 -12.87 -10.03
CA ASP A 349 -7.77 -13.51 -9.25
C ASP A 349 -6.39 -13.17 -9.83
N ILE A 350 -5.38 -13.14 -8.95
CA ILE A 350 -3.98 -13.28 -9.31
C ILE A 350 -3.54 -14.68 -8.89
N ARG A 351 -3.14 -15.52 -9.85
CA ARG A 351 -2.86 -16.94 -9.64
C ARG A 351 -1.41 -17.31 -9.92
N PHE A 352 -0.91 -18.29 -9.17
CA PHE A 352 0.35 -18.99 -9.47
C PHE A 352 0.02 -20.28 -10.24
N PRO A 353 0.38 -20.40 -11.54
CA PRO A 353 0.16 -21.60 -12.37
C PRO A 353 0.89 -22.84 -11.84
N LEU A 354 0.56 -24.03 -12.36
CA LEU A 354 1.14 -25.29 -11.90
C LEU A 354 2.66 -25.33 -12.13
N VAL A 355 3.12 -24.96 -13.32
CA VAL A 355 4.51 -25.08 -13.79
C VAL A 355 5.24 -23.75 -13.55
N LEU A 356 5.91 -23.66 -12.40
CA LEU A 356 6.83 -22.57 -12.05
C LEU A 356 8.27 -23.07 -11.86
N PRO A 357 9.28 -22.18 -11.84
CA PRO A 357 10.62 -22.48 -11.32
C PRO A 357 10.60 -22.86 -9.84
N ASP A 358 11.64 -23.55 -9.36
CA ASP A 358 11.75 -24.00 -7.97
C ASP A 358 11.78 -22.85 -6.95
N VAL A 359 12.39 -21.72 -7.34
CA VAL A 359 12.42 -20.49 -6.57
C VAL A 359 11.69 -19.41 -7.35
N VAL A 360 10.61 -18.89 -6.78
CA VAL A 360 9.80 -17.82 -7.37
C VAL A 360 9.98 -16.56 -6.53
N SER A 361 10.34 -15.45 -7.16
CA SER A 361 10.44 -14.14 -6.51
C SER A 361 9.46 -13.18 -7.15
N ILE A 362 8.53 -12.64 -6.36
CA ILE A 362 7.54 -11.65 -6.79
C ILE A 362 7.75 -10.38 -5.99
N ALA A 363 8.00 -9.28 -6.68
CA ALA A 363 8.04 -7.95 -6.11
C ALA A 363 6.89 -7.10 -6.66
N GLY A 364 6.27 -6.30 -5.79
CA GLY A 364 5.27 -5.32 -6.18
C GLY A 364 4.00 -5.32 -5.34
N VAL A 365 3.04 -4.50 -5.77
CA VAL A 365 1.72 -4.36 -5.15
C VAL A 365 0.72 -5.17 -5.96
N LEU A 366 0.21 -6.26 -5.39
CA LEU A 366 -0.73 -7.17 -6.02
C LEU A 366 -2.15 -6.88 -5.52
N ILE A 367 -3.07 -6.61 -6.43
CA ILE A 367 -4.46 -6.27 -6.16
C ILE A 367 -5.40 -7.23 -6.92
N ALA A 368 -6.10 -8.09 -6.19
CA ALA A 368 -7.22 -8.88 -6.72
C ALA A 368 -8.53 -8.24 -6.27
N GLN A 369 -9.20 -7.52 -7.19
CA GLN A 369 -10.31 -6.63 -6.86
C GLN A 369 -11.55 -7.37 -6.35
N GLN A 370 -11.92 -8.48 -6.99
CA GLN A 370 -13.12 -9.25 -6.63
C GLN A 370 -12.80 -10.65 -6.14
N GLY A 371 -11.62 -11.18 -6.51
CA GLY A 371 -11.18 -12.53 -6.15
C GLY A 371 -9.95 -12.52 -5.27
N ARG A 372 -9.05 -13.48 -5.51
CA ARG A 372 -8.05 -14.04 -4.61
C ARG A 372 -6.63 -13.85 -5.15
N ILE A 373 -5.65 -13.82 -4.26
CA ILE A 373 -4.23 -13.94 -4.65
C ILE A 373 -3.76 -15.30 -4.14
N PHE A 374 -3.68 -16.31 -5.01
CA PHE A 374 -3.44 -17.66 -4.53
C PHE A 374 -2.80 -18.61 -5.54
N ARG A 375 -2.21 -19.68 -5.02
CA ARG A 375 -1.86 -20.86 -5.80
C ARG A 375 -2.97 -21.90 -5.64
N PRO A 376 -3.65 -22.32 -6.73
CA PRO A 376 -4.62 -23.41 -6.65
C PRO A 376 -4.01 -24.67 -6.02
N TYR A 377 -4.82 -25.47 -5.35
CA TYR A 377 -4.37 -26.77 -4.88
C TYR A 377 -4.27 -27.71 -6.08
N TYR A 378 -3.07 -28.14 -6.38
CA TYR A 378 -2.78 -29.15 -7.38
C TYR A 378 -2.55 -30.50 -6.67
N PRO A 379 -3.30 -31.57 -7.05
CA PRO A 379 -3.09 -32.91 -6.54
C PRO A 379 -1.68 -33.45 -6.78
N ASP A 380 -1.34 -34.47 -5.98
CA ASP A 380 -0.06 -35.16 -6.04
C ASP A 380 0.25 -35.85 -7.38
N THR A 381 -0.78 -36.12 -8.18
CA THR A 381 -0.63 -36.66 -9.54
C THR A 381 0.19 -35.74 -10.45
N TYR A 382 0.35 -34.46 -10.09
CA TYR A 382 1.15 -33.48 -10.81
C TYR A 382 2.56 -33.32 -10.23
N ARG A 383 3.12 -34.32 -9.52
CA ARG A 383 4.54 -34.34 -9.11
C ARG A 383 5.49 -34.10 -10.31
N PRO A 384 6.62 -33.37 -10.11
CA PRO A 384 6.95 -32.60 -8.91
C PRO A 384 6.19 -31.28 -8.84
N TRP A 385 5.51 -30.88 -9.91
CA TRP A 385 4.96 -29.55 -10.12
C TRP A 385 3.90 -29.07 -9.13
N HIS A 386 3.17 -29.97 -8.47
CA HIS A 386 2.21 -29.60 -7.41
C HIS A 386 2.84 -28.83 -6.22
N VAL A 387 4.12 -29.07 -5.92
CA VAL A 387 4.85 -28.46 -4.80
C VAL A 387 6.08 -27.71 -5.32
N ARG A 388 6.32 -26.50 -4.81
CA ARG A 388 7.52 -25.71 -5.11
C ARG A 388 8.34 -25.47 -3.85
N PRO A 389 9.69 -25.53 -3.94
CA PRO A 389 10.55 -25.26 -2.81
C PRO A 389 10.31 -23.89 -2.14
N GLU A 390 10.31 -22.80 -2.91
CA GLU A 390 10.45 -21.47 -2.30
C GLU A 390 9.70 -20.34 -3.04
N LEU A 391 9.04 -19.48 -2.26
CA LEU A 391 8.43 -18.23 -2.72
C LEU A 391 8.93 -17.03 -1.90
N HIS A 392 9.53 -16.06 -2.57
CA HIS A 392 9.82 -14.76 -2.00
C HIS A 392 8.80 -13.74 -2.49
N LEU A 393 8.01 -13.19 -1.58
CA LEU A 393 7.13 -12.06 -1.83
C LEU A 393 7.75 -10.80 -1.23
N ASN A 394 7.86 -9.75 -2.03
CA ASN A 394 8.30 -8.44 -1.58
C ASN A 394 7.30 -7.35 -2.00
N GLY A 395 6.40 -6.99 -1.09
CA GLY A 395 5.42 -5.94 -1.32
C GLY A 395 4.08 -6.19 -0.64
N SER A 396 2.99 -5.96 -1.37
CA SER A 396 1.63 -5.93 -0.81
C SER A 396 0.73 -6.96 -1.48
N LEU A 397 -0.03 -7.70 -0.68
CA LEU A 397 -1.12 -8.57 -1.14
C LEU A 397 -2.46 -7.97 -0.71
N ILE A 398 -3.21 -7.46 -1.68
CA ILE A 398 -4.49 -6.77 -1.48
C ILE A 398 -5.57 -7.58 -2.20
N THR A 399 -6.51 -8.17 -1.49
CA THR A 399 -7.46 -9.11 -2.11
C THR A 399 -8.83 -9.12 -1.44
N ASN A 400 -9.89 -9.14 -2.26
CA ASN A 400 -11.25 -9.29 -1.74
C ASN A 400 -11.52 -10.72 -1.23
N GLY A 401 -10.73 -11.70 -1.66
CA GLY A 401 -10.80 -13.09 -1.23
C GLY A 401 -9.71 -13.46 -0.23
N ILE A 402 -9.32 -14.74 -0.27
CA ILE A 402 -8.18 -15.30 0.47
C ILE A 402 -6.85 -15.00 -0.23
N ALA A 403 -5.79 -14.91 0.57
CA ALA A 403 -4.41 -14.93 0.11
C ALA A 403 -3.74 -16.25 0.55
N VAL A 404 -3.51 -17.20 -0.38
CA VAL A 404 -3.02 -18.56 -0.04
C VAL A 404 -1.93 -19.01 -1.00
N THR A 405 -0.74 -19.30 -0.47
CA THR A 405 0.41 -19.75 -1.27
C THR A 405 0.73 -21.24 -1.07
N ALA A 406 0.21 -21.86 0.00
CA ALA A 406 0.41 -23.26 0.32
C ALA A 406 -0.83 -23.86 0.97
N TRP A 407 -1.06 -25.14 0.70
CA TRP A 407 -2.11 -25.96 1.26
C TRP A 407 -1.47 -27.00 2.16
N ILE A 408 -1.81 -26.96 3.44
CA ILE A 408 -1.23 -27.83 4.46
C ILE A 408 -2.25 -28.84 4.97
N ASP A 409 -1.77 -30.00 5.39
CA ASP A 409 -2.56 -30.94 6.17
C ASP A 409 -2.62 -30.54 7.66
N ARG A 410 -3.26 -31.38 8.48
CA ARG A 410 -3.37 -31.15 9.94
C ARG A 410 -2.02 -31.24 10.68
N SER A 411 -1.02 -31.88 10.09
CA SER A 411 0.34 -31.97 10.65
C SER A 411 1.21 -30.76 10.30
N GLY A 412 0.71 -29.86 9.44
CA GLY A 412 1.48 -28.73 8.90
C GLY A 412 2.33 -29.09 7.68
N THR A 413 2.17 -30.29 7.12
CA THR A 413 2.89 -30.71 5.92
C THR A 413 2.25 -30.07 4.69
N VAL A 414 3.07 -29.45 3.84
CA VAL A 414 2.61 -28.86 2.57
C VAL A 414 2.24 -29.96 1.57
N LEU A 415 0.96 -30.06 1.26
CA LEU A 415 0.40 -31.00 0.27
C LEU A 415 0.46 -30.44 -1.15
N SER A 416 0.37 -29.11 -1.29
CA SER A 416 0.41 -28.41 -2.56
C SER A 416 0.80 -26.96 -2.35
N GLY A 417 1.49 -26.36 -3.31
CA GLY A 417 1.94 -24.97 -3.22
C GLY A 417 3.40 -24.82 -2.81
N PHE A 418 3.75 -23.73 -2.14
CA PHE A 418 5.15 -23.43 -1.79
C PHE A 418 5.52 -23.99 -0.40
N GLN A 419 6.65 -24.71 -0.30
CA GLN A 419 7.09 -25.32 0.96
C GLN A 419 7.62 -24.29 1.95
N ARG A 420 8.32 -23.29 1.43
CA ARG A 420 8.87 -22.17 2.19
C ARG A 420 8.44 -20.87 1.53
N GLY A 421 8.30 -19.83 2.35
CA GLY A 421 8.19 -18.50 1.80
C GLY A 421 8.54 -17.43 2.80
N THR A 422 8.98 -16.31 2.26
CA THR A 422 9.19 -15.06 2.99
C THR A 422 8.25 -14.02 2.40
N ASN A 423 7.56 -13.27 3.23
CA ASN A 423 6.93 -12.03 2.80
C ASN A 423 7.60 -10.86 3.48
N THR A 424 8.38 -10.10 2.71
CA THR A 424 9.02 -8.86 3.16
C THR A 424 8.19 -7.68 2.70
N PHE A 425 8.06 -6.68 3.56
CA PHE A 425 7.34 -5.45 3.25
C PHE A 425 8.32 -4.31 3.00
N ASP A 426 8.15 -3.63 1.86
CA ASP A 426 8.85 -2.37 1.58
C ASP A 426 7.90 -1.19 1.77
N ALA A 427 8.14 -0.39 2.82
CA ALA A 427 7.32 0.77 3.16
C ALA A 427 7.29 1.85 2.07
N ARG A 428 8.18 1.79 1.07
CA ARG A 428 8.23 2.77 -0.01
C ARG A 428 7.18 2.55 -1.08
N TYR A 429 6.56 1.37 -1.13
CA TYR A 429 5.33 1.21 -1.91
C TYR A 429 4.18 2.06 -1.35
N ALA A 430 4.25 2.44 -0.07
CA ALA A 430 3.25 3.25 0.61
C ALA A 430 3.46 4.77 0.47
N LEU A 431 4.63 5.20 -0.04
CA LEU A 431 5.03 6.60 -0.19
C LEU A 431 4.81 7.10 -1.60
#